data_AF-A0A090WRP3-F1
#
_entry.id   AF-A0A090WRP3-F1
#
_cell.length_a   1.000
_cell.length_b   1.000
_cell.length_c   1.000
_cell.angle_alpha   90.00
_cell.angle_beta   90.00
_cell.angle_gamma   90.00
#
_symmetry.space_group_name_H-M   'P 1'
#
loop_
_entity.id
_entity.type
_entity.pdbx_description
1 polymer ?
#
loop_
_entity_poly.entity_id
_entity_poly.type
_entity_poly.pdbx_seq_one_letter_code
_entity_poly.pdbx_strand_id
1 'polypeptide(L)'
;MKNVIKHLRKGILMVTIFATTLSFANEVSVFTIKNEADKTSLTLTDVKKGGNLLSIKDENGIVLYKEFIQRSGSYTKGFDLTELPNGAYLFEVDKDVEISIIPFTVEADSVTFDEAGEKVIYKPVTRVVGDLLYVTKLSLDEAPLEIDIYFESDEVNGSSESVYSEKIENSKIIERVYKLEDIKDGKFEIVCHSEGRIFTKTIN
;
A
#
# COMPACT_ATOMS: atom_id res chain seq x y z
N MET A 1 8.23 -57.95 0.30
CA MET A 1 9.25 -56.88 0.43
C MET A 1 9.44 -56.01 -0.82
N LYS A 2 9.42 -56.56 -2.06
CA LYS A 2 9.59 -55.77 -3.30
C LYS A 2 8.57 -54.63 -3.50
N ASN A 3 7.31 -54.84 -3.14
CA ASN A 3 6.27 -53.80 -3.27
C ASN A 3 6.46 -52.65 -2.28
N VAL A 4 6.88 -52.94 -1.04
CA VAL A 4 7.15 -51.92 -0.01
C VAL A 4 8.27 -50.97 -0.46
N ILE A 5 9.37 -51.52 -1.01
CA ILE A 5 10.48 -50.72 -1.56
C ILE A 5 10.01 -49.89 -2.77
N LYS A 6 9.12 -50.43 -3.62
CA LYS A 6 8.55 -49.72 -4.78
C LYS A 6 7.66 -48.54 -4.34
N HIS A 7 6.85 -48.71 -3.30
CA HIS A 7 6.01 -47.63 -2.75
C HIS A 7 6.85 -46.59 -2.01
N LEU A 8 7.89 -47.01 -1.28
CA LEU A 8 8.83 -46.10 -0.61
C LEU A 8 9.58 -45.20 -1.62
N ARG A 9 10.06 -45.76 -2.74
CA ARG A 9 10.70 -45.00 -3.83
C ARG A 9 9.76 -43.97 -4.47
N LYS A 10 8.48 -44.32 -4.64
CA LYS A 10 7.46 -43.39 -5.14
C LYS A 10 7.15 -42.27 -4.14
N GLY A 11 7.12 -42.59 -2.83
CA GLY A 11 6.94 -41.60 -1.77
C GLY A 11 8.09 -40.59 -1.72
N ILE A 12 9.35 -41.05 -1.80
CA ILE A 12 10.53 -40.16 -1.83
C ILE A 12 10.49 -39.23 -3.04
N LEU A 13 10.14 -39.74 -4.22
CA LEU A 13 10.02 -38.91 -5.43
C LEU A 13 8.97 -37.80 -5.27
N MET A 14 7.84 -38.10 -4.64
CA MET A 14 6.77 -37.13 -4.40
C MET A 14 7.22 -36.03 -3.42
N VAL A 15 7.89 -36.40 -2.32
CA VAL A 15 8.43 -35.45 -1.33
C VAL A 15 9.45 -34.51 -1.97
N THR A 16 10.29 -35.02 -2.88
CA THR A 16 11.33 -34.21 -3.55
C THR A 16 10.71 -33.14 -4.46
N ILE A 17 9.62 -33.47 -5.16
CA ILE A 17 8.89 -32.51 -6.02
C ILE A 17 8.23 -31.41 -5.16
N PHE A 18 7.58 -31.78 -4.05
CA PHE A 18 6.98 -30.79 -3.13
C PHE A 18 8.03 -29.91 -2.41
N ALA A 19 9.22 -30.44 -2.13
CA ALA A 19 10.30 -29.65 -1.56
C ALA A 19 10.81 -28.57 -2.53
N THR A 20 10.85 -28.85 -3.83
CA THR A 20 11.31 -27.89 -4.85
C THR A 20 10.34 -26.73 -5.07
N THR A 21 9.02 -26.91 -4.84
CA THR A 21 8.03 -25.84 -5.00
C THR A 21 8.04 -24.82 -3.86
N LEU A 22 8.63 -25.15 -2.70
CA LEU A 22 8.75 -24.22 -1.57
C LEU A 22 9.93 -23.25 -1.68
N SER A 23 10.88 -23.50 -2.59
CA SER A 23 12.13 -22.72 -2.69
C SER A 23 12.08 -21.56 -3.69
N PHE A 24 10.96 -21.36 -4.40
CA PHE A 24 10.82 -20.32 -5.42
C PHE A 24 9.70 -19.32 -5.09
N ALA A 25 9.73 -18.76 -3.89
CA ALA A 25 9.06 -17.50 -3.61
C ALA A 25 10.15 -16.43 -3.47
N ASN A 26 10.54 -15.81 -4.59
CA ASN A 26 11.25 -14.54 -4.50
C ASN A 26 10.19 -13.48 -4.19
N GLU A 27 10.43 -12.66 -3.18
CA GLU A 27 9.64 -11.45 -2.99
C GLU A 27 9.83 -10.59 -4.24
N VAL A 28 8.73 -10.26 -4.92
CA VAL A 28 8.78 -9.38 -6.08
C VAL A 28 8.95 -7.97 -5.54
N SER A 29 10.19 -7.50 -5.50
CA SER A 29 10.51 -6.11 -5.21
C SER A 29 9.73 -5.24 -6.21
N VAL A 30 8.84 -4.36 -5.70
CA VAL A 30 8.01 -3.47 -6.53
C VAL A 30 8.86 -2.37 -7.20
N PHE A 31 10.13 -2.30 -6.82
CA PHE A 31 11.10 -1.34 -7.33
C PHE A 31 12.50 -1.94 -7.33
N THR A 32 13.40 -1.27 -8.04
CA THR A 32 14.82 -1.59 -8.08
C THR A 32 15.61 -0.30 -8.00
N ILE A 33 16.54 -0.23 -7.07
CA ILE A 33 17.41 0.92 -6.87
C ILE A 33 18.80 0.55 -7.32
N LYS A 34 19.40 1.40 -8.14
CA LYS A 34 20.82 1.33 -8.48
C LYS A 34 21.46 2.62 -8.03
N ASN A 35 22.34 2.52 -7.04
CA ASN A 35 23.09 3.65 -6.52
C ASN A 35 24.51 3.59 -7.09
N GLU A 36 24.81 4.46 -8.04
CA GLU A 36 26.17 4.74 -8.50
C GLU A 36 26.63 6.05 -7.85
N ALA A 37 27.94 6.24 -7.66
CA ALA A 37 28.53 7.27 -6.78
C ALA A 37 27.85 8.66 -6.80
N ASP A 38 27.40 9.13 -7.98
CA ASP A 38 26.79 10.45 -8.14
C ASP A 38 25.33 10.39 -8.65
N LYS A 39 24.77 9.19 -8.87
CA LYS A 39 23.43 9.01 -9.47
C LYS A 39 22.71 7.82 -8.89
N THR A 40 21.56 8.11 -8.29
CA THR A 40 20.58 7.09 -7.92
C THR A 40 19.58 6.90 -9.05
N SER A 41 19.45 5.68 -9.56
CA SER A 41 18.40 5.29 -10.50
C SER A 41 17.32 4.50 -9.77
N LEU A 42 16.13 5.08 -9.65
CA LEU A 42 14.92 4.41 -9.16
C LEU A 42 14.14 3.83 -10.34
N THR A 43 13.93 2.51 -10.33
CA THR A 43 13.05 1.82 -11.26
C THR A 43 11.81 1.33 -10.52
N LEU A 44 10.64 1.69 -11.03
CA LEU A 44 9.33 1.25 -10.56
C LEU A 44 8.72 0.30 -11.60
N THR A 45 8.20 -0.82 -11.14
CA THR A 45 7.43 -1.75 -11.98
C THR A 45 5.93 -1.46 -11.85
N ASP A 46 5.17 -1.81 -12.89
CA ASP A 46 3.70 -1.68 -12.94
C ASP A 46 3.14 -0.32 -12.50
N VAL A 47 3.74 0.76 -13.03
CA VAL A 47 3.18 2.09 -12.86
C VAL A 47 1.97 2.31 -13.77
N LYS A 48 1.07 3.23 -13.39
CA LYS A 48 -0.08 3.66 -14.20
C LYS A 48 0.08 5.11 -14.62
N LYS A 49 -0.07 5.36 -15.94
CA LYS A 49 -0.03 6.71 -16.51
C LYS A 49 -1.05 7.62 -15.83
N GLY A 50 -0.56 8.71 -15.24
CA GLY A 50 -1.35 9.74 -14.56
C GLY A 50 -1.97 9.31 -13.24
N GLY A 51 -1.80 8.05 -12.81
CA GLY A 51 -2.41 7.50 -11.59
C GLY A 51 -1.43 7.35 -10.43
N ASN A 52 -0.13 7.36 -10.69
CA ASN A 52 0.89 7.15 -9.67
C ASN A 52 1.66 8.44 -9.42
N LEU A 53 1.77 8.83 -8.15
CA LEU A 53 2.52 10.00 -7.69
C LEU A 53 3.81 9.54 -7.02
N LEU A 54 4.95 9.94 -7.57
CA LEU A 54 6.27 9.74 -6.96
C LEU A 54 6.65 11.01 -6.19
N SER A 55 7.09 10.86 -4.94
CA SER A 55 7.54 11.96 -4.09
C SER A 55 8.84 11.63 -3.36
N ILE A 56 9.62 12.66 -3.03
CA ILE A 56 10.71 12.59 -2.03
C ILE A 56 10.29 13.47 -0.86
N LYS A 57 10.36 12.93 0.35
CA LYS A 57 10.07 13.66 1.58
C LYS A 57 11.24 13.59 2.56
N ASP A 58 11.38 14.60 3.41
CA ASP A 58 12.29 14.55 4.56
C ASP A 58 11.64 13.85 5.77
N GLU A 59 12.39 13.74 6.87
CA GLU A 59 11.94 13.15 8.13
C GLU A 59 10.69 13.84 8.74
N ASN A 60 10.45 15.10 8.41
CA ASN A 60 9.30 15.87 8.88
C ASN A 60 8.08 15.73 7.95
N GLY A 61 8.21 14.96 6.87
CA GLY A 61 7.17 14.79 5.86
C GLY A 61 7.07 15.95 4.86
N ILE A 62 8.03 16.87 4.85
CA ILE A 62 8.08 17.96 3.87
C ILE A 62 8.40 17.38 2.50
N VAL A 63 7.56 17.67 1.51
CA VAL A 63 7.73 17.20 0.14
C VAL A 63 8.77 18.06 -0.57
N LEU A 64 9.93 17.47 -0.85
CA LEU A 64 11.05 18.11 -1.57
C LEU A 64 10.91 17.95 -3.09
N TYR A 65 10.30 16.84 -3.50
CA TYR A 65 10.07 16.51 -4.90
C TYR A 65 8.73 15.82 -5.06
N LYS A 66 8.02 16.09 -6.16
CA LYS A 66 6.82 15.33 -6.56
C LYS A 66 6.61 15.33 -8.07
N GLU A 67 6.14 14.21 -8.60
CA GLU A 67 5.79 14.05 -10.02
C GLU A 67 4.70 12.99 -10.21
N PHE A 68 3.68 13.31 -11.01
CA PHE A 68 2.77 12.31 -11.54
C PHE A 68 3.41 11.56 -12.70
N ILE A 69 3.50 10.23 -12.59
CA ILE A 69 4.15 9.38 -13.59
C ILE A 69 3.28 9.34 -14.86
N GLN A 70 3.80 9.83 -15.98
CA GLN A 70 3.05 9.99 -17.24
C GLN A 70 3.08 8.76 -18.18
N ARG A 71 3.49 7.59 -17.68
CA ARG A 71 3.56 6.34 -18.46
C ARG A 71 3.05 5.16 -17.64
N SER A 72 2.67 4.10 -18.35
CA SER A 72 2.32 2.82 -17.72
C SER A 72 3.44 1.79 -17.91
N GLY A 73 3.49 0.77 -17.05
CA GLY A 73 4.47 -0.31 -17.10
C GLY A 73 5.74 0.02 -16.31
N SER A 74 6.91 -0.13 -16.91
CA SER A 74 8.18 0.20 -16.25
C SER A 74 8.51 1.69 -16.36
N TYR A 75 8.89 2.28 -15.24
CA TYR A 75 9.34 3.66 -15.14
C TYR A 75 10.69 3.70 -14.44
N THR A 76 11.67 4.38 -15.05
CA THR A 76 12.99 4.60 -14.45
C THR A 76 13.29 6.08 -14.44
N LYS A 77 13.75 6.58 -13.29
CA LYS A 77 14.18 7.96 -13.12
C LYS A 77 15.49 8.03 -12.34
N GLY A 78 16.40 8.85 -12.84
CA GLY A 78 17.63 9.21 -12.16
C GLY A 78 17.40 10.41 -11.23
N PHE A 79 18.04 10.37 -10.07
CA PHE A 79 18.11 11.41 -9.08
C PHE A 79 19.57 11.64 -8.72
N ASP A 80 19.94 12.91 -8.62
CA ASP A 80 21.15 13.31 -7.91
C ASP A 80 20.71 13.64 -6.47
N LEU A 81 20.92 12.68 -5.57
CA LEU A 81 20.52 12.79 -4.17
C LEU A 81 21.66 13.32 -3.28
N THR A 82 22.87 13.45 -3.83
CA THR A 82 24.04 13.93 -3.07
C THR A 82 23.94 15.44 -2.80
N GLU A 83 23.11 16.17 -3.55
CA GLU A 83 22.81 17.58 -3.30
C GLU A 83 21.87 17.81 -2.10
N LEU A 84 21.27 16.75 -1.54
CA LEU A 84 20.43 16.87 -0.36
C LEU A 84 21.30 17.06 0.90
N PRO A 85 20.89 17.91 1.86
CA PRO A 85 21.57 18.02 3.14
C PRO A 85 21.63 16.67 3.88
N ASN A 86 22.58 16.54 4.80
CA ASN A 86 22.64 15.37 5.67
C ASN A 86 21.31 15.19 6.42
N GLY A 87 20.75 13.99 6.37
CA GLY A 87 19.45 13.71 6.97
C GLY A 87 18.80 12.43 6.47
N ALA A 88 17.65 12.12 7.06
CA ALA A 88 16.80 11.00 6.67
C ALA A 88 15.69 11.46 5.72
N TYR A 89 15.44 10.66 4.70
CA TYR A 89 14.50 10.92 3.63
C TYR A 89 13.75 9.64 3.27
N LEU A 90 12.68 9.80 2.49
CA LEU A 90 11.96 8.69 1.92
C LEU A 90 11.52 8.99 0.49
N PHE A 91 11.59 7.98 -0.37
CA PHE A 91 10.75 7.93 -1.56
C PHE A 91 9.37 7.43 -1.16
N GLU A 92 8.33 8.09 -1.68
CA GLU A 92 6.94 7.62 -1.59
C GLU A 92 6.36 7.46 -3.00
N VAL A 93 5.83 6.29 -3.31
CA VAL A 93 5.07 6.02 -4.53
C VAL A 93 3.62 5.77 -4.14
N ASP A 94 2.79 6.78 -4.32
CA ASP A 94 1.37 6.73 -4.05
C ASP A 94 0.62 6.23 -5.29
N LYS A 95 0.03 5.03 -5.22
CA LYS A 95 -0.75 4.38 -6.27
C LYS A 95 -2.24 4.32 -5.91
N ASP A 96 -3.07 3.78 -6.79
CA ASP A 96 -4.52 3.69 -6.59
C ASP A 96 -4.91 2.97 -5.27
N VAL A 97 -4.25 1.85 -4.95
CA VAL A 97 -4.63 0.95 -3.82
C VAL A 97 -3.51 0.71 -2.82
N GLU A 98 -2.31 1.22 -3.06
CA GLU A 98 -1.15 1.00 -2.21
C GLU A 98 -0.23 2.23 -2.21
N ILE A 99 0.60 2.34 -1.19
CA ILE A 99 1.66 3.33 -1.06
C ILE A 99 2.96 2.58 -0.74
N SER A 100 3.98 2.73 -1.57
CA SER A 100 5.31 2.17 -1.31
C SER A 100 6.22 3.25 -0.73
N ILE A 101 6.96 2.91 0.32
CA ILE A 101 7.88 3.79 1.04
C ILE A 101 9.26 3.16 1.06
N ILE A 102 10.27 3.93 0.68
CA ILE A 102 11.67 3.50 0.62
C ILE A 102 12.51 4.53 1.39
N PRO A 103 12.95 4.21 2.61
CA PRO A 103 13.80 5.11 3.38
C PRO A 103 15.22 5.15 2.81
N PHE A 104 15.84 6.32 2.88
CA PHE A 104 17.26 6.49 2.61
C PHE A 104 17.85 7.63 3.44
N THR A 105 19.15 7.57 3.67
CA THR A 105 19.90 8.58 4.42
C THR A 105 20.95 9.21 3.53
N VAL A 106 21.15 10.52 3.68
CA VAL A 106 22.29 11.23 3.09
C VAL A 106 23.26 11.60 4.22
N GLU A 107 24.51 11.19 4.09
CA GLU A 107 25.59 11.52 5.02
C GLU A 107 26.86 11.84 4.24
N ALA A 108 27.37 13.08 4.38
CA ALA A 108 28.59 13.54 3.72
C ALA A 108 28.57 13.25 2.21
N ASP A 109 27.48 13.67 1.55
CA ASP A 109 27.22 13.49 0.12
C ASP A 109 27.10 12.00 -0.31
N SER A 110 27.09 11.06 0.64
CA SER A 110 26.86 9.64 0.38
C SER A 110 25.42 9.25 0.70
N VAL A 111 24.80 8.50 -0.21
CA VAL A 111 23.40 8.05 -0.10
C VAL A 111 23.37 6.57 0.29
N THR A 112 22.63 6.23 1.35
CA THR A 112 22.43 4.84 1.81
C THR A 112 20.94 4.52 1.86
N PHE A 113 20.52 3.46 1.17
CA PHE A 113 19.14 2.98 1.20
C PHE A 113 18.93 1.96 2.31
N ASP A 114 17.80 2.06 3.01
CA ASP A 114 17.39 1.07 4.02
C ASP A 114 16.40 0.09 3.40
N GLU A 115 16.93 -0.96 2.79
CA GLU A 115 16.13 -2.03 2.18
C GLU A 115 15.26 -2.77 3.21
N ALA A 116 15.71 -2.86 4.47
CA ALA A 116 14.95 -3.51 5.53
C ALA A 116 13.78 -2.65 6.04
N GLY A 117 13.87 -1.33 5.86
CA GLY A 117 12.83 -0.35 6.19
C GLY A 117 11.79 -0.14 5.08
N GLU A 118 11.90 -0.84 3.95
CA GLU A 118 10.91 -0.77 2.87
C GLU A 118 9.53 -1.17 3.37
N LYS A 119 8.53 -0.34 3.08
CA LYS A 119 7.15 -0.57 3.53
C LYS A 119 6.16 -0.42 2.38
N VAL A 120 5.20 -1.33 2.31
CA VAL A 120 4.00 -1.19 1.46
C VAL A 120 2.78 -1.05 2.36
N ILE A 121 2.05 0.04 2.16
CA ILE A 121 0.80 0.35 2.86
C ILE A 121 -0.35 0.10 1.88
N TYR A 122 -1.18 -0.90 2.13
CA TYR A 122 -2.39 -1.10 1.35
C TYR A 122 -3.51 -0.19 1.88
N LYS A 123 -4.08 0.58 0.96
CA LYS A 123 -5.15 1.52 1.26
C LYS A 123 -6.46 0.76 1.53
N PRO A 124 -7.33 1.26 2.42
CA PRO A 124 -8.69 0.74 2.52
C PRO A 124 -9.44 1.01 1.21
N VAL A 125 -10.08 -0.01 0.66
CA VAL A 125 -10.88 0.07 -0.55
C VAL A 125 -12.34 -0.04 -0.17
N THR A 126 -13.16 0.89 -0.68
CA THR A 126 -14.60 0.92 -0.45
C THR A 126 -15.37 0.64 -1.73
N ARG A 127 -16.45 -0.12 -1.60
CA ARG A 127 -17.36 -0.44 -2.71
C ARG A 127 -18.79 -0.44 -2.23
N VAL A 128 -19.70 0.12 -3.02
CA VAL A 128 -21.13 0.12 -2.73
C VAL A 128 -21.85 -0.79 -3.72
N VAL A 129 -22.75 -1.65 -3.22
CA VAL A 129 -23.64 -2.46 -4.04
C VAL A 129 -25.04 -2.39 -3.44
N GLY A 130 -25.97 -1.73 -4.13
CA GLY A 130 -27.27 -1.40 -3.56
C GLY A 130 -27.10 -0.43 -2.39
N ASP A 131 -27.53 -0.84 -1.21
CA ASP A 131 -27.43 -0.12 0.07
C ASP A 131 -26.37 -0.74 1.01
N LEU A 132 -25.49 -1.58 0.48
CA LEU A 132 -24.40 -2.19 1.24
C LEU A 132 -23.06 -1.55 0.90
N LEU A 133 -22.40 -1.02 1.92
CA LEU A 133 -21.02 -0.54 1.88
C LEU A 133 -20.07 -1.65 2.30
N TYR A 134 -19.18 -2.04 1.39
CA TYR A 134 -18.07 -2.95 1.65
C TYR A 134 -16.80 -2.14 1.88
N VAL A 135 -16.08 -2.45 2.96
CA VAL A 135 -14.76 -1.89 3.25
C VAL A 135 -13.77 -3.04 3.40
N THR A 136 -12.69 -3.02 2.62
CA THR A 136 -11.62 -4.02 2.71
C THR A 136 -10.25 -3.36 2.86
N LYS A 137 -9.40 -3.93 3.71
CA LYS A 137 -7.99 -3.54 3.84
C LYS A 137 -7.13 -4.76 4.13
N LEU A 138 -6.00 -4.86 3.42
CA LEU A 138 -4.90 -5.76 3.77
C LEU A 138 -3.95 -4.99 4.71
N SER A 139 -3.67 -5.54 5.88
CA SER A 139 -2.84 -4.90 6.91
C SER A 139 -1.77 -5.89 7.38
N LEU A 140 -0.73 -6.12 6.58
CA LEU A 140 0.24 -7.20 6.84
C LEU A 140 0.95 -7.05 8.20
N ASP A 141 1.11 -5.81 8.65
CA ASP A 141 1.66 -5.39 9.95
C ASP A 141 0.59 -5.23 11.05
N GLU A 142 -0.65 -5.63 10.77
CA GLU A 142 -1.80 -5.52 11.67
C GLU A 142 -2.08 -4.09 12.14
N ALA A 143 -1.67 -3.10 11.33
CA ALA A 143 -1.97 -1.70 11.59
C ALA A 143 -3.48 -1.46 11.71
N PRO A 144 -3.91 -0.63 12.69
CA PRO A 144 -5.32 -0.41 12.95
C PRO A 144 -6.00 0.31 11.78
N LEU A 145 -7.29 0.05 11.63
CA LEU A 145 -8.20 0.76 10.74
C LEU A 145 -9.35 1.30 11.56
N GLU A 146 -9.48 2.61 11.59
CA GLU A 146 -10.66 3.29 12.11
C GLU A 146 -11.54 3.72 10.93
N ILE A 147 -12.84 3.47 11.04
CA ILE A 147 -13.84 3.73 10.00
C ILE A 147 -14.93 4.58 10.64
N ASP A 148 -15.06 5.81 10.17
CA ASP A 148 -16.14 6.71 10.53
C ASP A 148 -17.08 6.89 9.33
N ILE A 149 -18.38 6.84 9.60
CA ILE A 149 -19.41 7.04 8.58
C ILE A 149 -20.25 8.22 9.02
N TYR A 150 -20.36 9.20 8.12
CA TYR A 150 -21.18 10.38 8.27
C TYR A 150 -22.31 10.37 7.25
N PHE A 151 -23.46 10.91 7.64
CA PHE A 151 -24.61 11.10 6.78
C PHE A 151 -25.01 12.57 6.75
N GLU A 152 -25.24 13.11 5.56
CA GLU A 152 -25.82 14.43 5.35
C GLU A 152 -27.18 14.26 4.67
N SER A 153 -28.25 14.60 5.38
CA SER A 153 -29.62 14.54 4.84
C SER A 153 -29.88 15.64 3.82
N ASP A 154 -30.62 15.33 2.75
CA ASP A 154 -31.05 16.32 1.76
C ASP A 154 -32.06 17.35 2.33
N GLU A 155 -32.75 17.03 3.43
CA GLU A 155 -33.72 17.93 4.07
C GLU A 155 -33.05 19.01 4.92
N VAL A 156 -31.88 18.71 5.49
CA VAL A 156 -31.15 19.59 6.41
C VAL A 156 -29.81 19.99 5.78
N ASN A 157 -29.83 21.12 5.06
CA ASN A 157 -28.65 21.61 4.36
C ASN A 157 -27.47 21.89 5.31
N GLY A 158 -26.34 21.23 5.06
CA GLY A 158 -25.03 21.60 5.60
C GLY A 158 -24.68 21.05 6.98
N SER A 159 -25.40 20.04 7.48
CA SER A 159 -25.00 19.32 8.70
C SER A 159 -24.85 17.83 8.43
N SER A 160 -23.61 17.36 8.41
CA SER A 160 -23.30 15.93 8.44
C SER A 160 -23.29 15.43 9.88
N GLU A 161 -24.00 14.34 10.15
CA GLU A 161 -23.99 13.66 11.45
C GLU A 161 -23.15 12.39 11.38
N SER A 162 -22.42 12.08 12.46
CA SER A 162 -21.74 10.78 12.58
C SER A 162 -22.78 9.71 12.90
N VAL A 163 -22.96 8.76 11.98
CA VAL A 163 -23.93 7.68 12.13
C VAL A 163 -23.29 6.38 12.59
N TYR A 164 -21.99 6.21 12.39
CA TYR A 164 -21.24 5.03 12.82
C TYR A 164 -19.75 5.30 12.98
N SER A 165 -19.11 4.59 13.91
CA SER A 165 -17.66 4.58 14.09
C SER A 165 -17.22 3.20 14.61
N GLU A 166 -16.17 2.64 14.02
CA GLU A 166 -15.55 1.39 14.46
C GLU A 166 -14.03 1.48 14.34
N LYS A 167 -13.32 0.92 15.33
CA LYS A 167 -11.87 0.70 15.27
C LYS A 167 -11.57 -0.81 15.24
N ILE A 168 -10.85 -1.24 14.21
CA ILE A 168 -10.38 -2.60 14.02
C ILE A 168 -8.88 -2.65 14.27
N GLU A 169 -8.43 -3.58 15.12
CA GLU A 169 -7.03 -3.78 15.49
C GLU A 169 -6.66 -5.25 15.40
N ASN A 170 -5.36 -5.57 15.34
CA ASN A 170 -4.83 -6.95 15.40
C ASN A 170 -5.41 -7.89 14.33
N SER A 171 -5.61 -7.39 13.10
CA SER A 171 -6.07 -8.19 11.98
C SER A 171 -5.30 -7.90 10.70
N LYS A 172 -4.86 -8.96 10.03
CA LYS A 172 -4.17 -8.86 8.74
C LYS A 172 -5.10 -8.61 7.57
N ILE A 173 -6.34 -9.08 7.67
CA ILE A 173 -7.35 -8.92 6.62
C ILE A 173 -8.57 -8.33 7.30
N ILE A 174 -8.92 -7.11 6.92
CA ILE A 174 -10.07 -6.41 7.45
C ILE A 174 -11.13 -6.39 6.36
N GLU A 175 -12.28 -6.98 6.67
CA GLU A 175 -13.45 -7.03 5.81
C GLU A 175 -14.68 -6.63 6.64
N ARG A 176 -15.35 -5.58 6.19
CA ARG A 176 -16.55 -5.04 6.85
C ARG A 176 -17.63 -4.76 5.83
N VAL A 177 -18.88 -4.96 6.26
CA VAL A 177 -20.07 -4.67 5.49
C VAL A 177 -21.02 -3.87 6.37
N TYR A 178 -21.43 -2.70 5.90
CA TYR A 178 -22.37 -1.83 6.57
C TYR A 178 -23.61 -1.64 5.71
N LYS A 179 -24.77 -1.56 6.36
CA LYS A 179 -26.03 -1.18 5.71
C LYS A 179 -26.15 0.34 5.78
N LEU A 180 -26.26 0.99 4.63
CA LEU A 180 -26.52 2.42 4.51
C LEU A 180 -28.02 2.63 4.39
N GLU A 181 -28.68 2.82 5.53
CA GLU A 181 -30.09 3.23 5.55
C GLU A 181 -30.22 4.62 4.90
N ASP A 182 -31.36 4.90 4.26
CA ASP A 182 -31.66 6.22 3.69
C ASP A 182 -30.64 6.74 2.66
N ILE A 183 -29.93 5.83 1.96
CA ILE A 183 -28.97 6.16 0.88
C ILE A 183 -29.58 6.98 -0.28
N LYS A 184 -30.91 7.04 -0.37
CA LYS A 184 -31.62 7.83 -1.40
C LYS A 184 -31.97 9.24 -0.93
N ASP A 185 -31.84 9.51 0.36
CA ASP A 185 -32.36 10.70 1.03
C ASP A 185 -31.22 11.61 1.54
N GLY A 186 -29.99 11.33 1.10
CA GLY A 186 -28.81 12.11 1.47
C GLY A 186 -27.51 11.51 0.97
N LYS A 187 -26.41 12.02 1.50
CA LYS A 187 -25.04 11.67 1.11
C LYS A 187 -24.30 11.02 2.27
N PHE A 188 -23.48 10.02 1.95
CA PHE A 188 -22.58 9.40 2.91
C PHE A 188 -21.14 9.83 2.69
N GLU A 189 -20.44 10.14 3.77
CA GLU A 189 -19.00 10.32 3.79
C GLU A 189 -18.37 9.23 4.67
N ILE A 190 -17.50 8.43 4.07
CA ILE A 190 -16.77 7.35 4.73
C ILE A 190 -15.35 7.84 4.89
N VAL A 191 -14.90 7.93 6.14
CA VAL A 191 -13.56 8.37 6.50
C VAL A 191 -12.83 7.20 7.15
N CYS A 192 -11.77 6.75 6.51
CA CYS A 192 -10.93 5.68 7.02
C CYS A 192 -9.60 6.24 7.49
N HIS A 193 -9.24 6.00 8.75
CA HIS A 193 -7.95 6.38 9.32
C HIS A 193 -7.07 5.14 9.48
N SER A 194 -5.87 5.17 8.90
CA SER A 194 -4.89 4.09 9.05
C SER A 194 -3.48 4.61 8.78
N GLU A 195 -2.53 4.20 9.63
CA GLU A 195 -1.09 4.48 9.44
C GLU A 195 -0.77 5.98 9.23
N GLY A 196 -1.44 6.83 10.03
CA GLY A 196 -1.31 8.29 9.99
C GLY A 196 -1.93 8.96 8.76
N ARG A 197 -2.71 8.22 7.97
CA ARG A 197 -3.34 8.70 6.73
C ARG A 197 -4.86 8.63 6.83
N ILE A 198 -5.50 9.52 6.07
CA ILE A 198 -6.95 9.63 5.97
C ILE A 198 -7.35 9.30 4.54
N PHE A 199 -8.31 8.38 4.39
CA PHE A 199 -8.86 7.98 3.11
C PHE A 199 -10.37 8.24 3.12
N THR A 200 -10.81 9.16 2.28
CA THR A 200 -12.22 9.57 2.24
C THR A 200 -12.92 9.07 0.99
N LYS A 201 -14.15 8.59 1.15
CA LYS A 201 -15.05 8.25 0.04
C LYS A 201 -16.42 8.91 0.28
N THR A 202 -16.86 9.69 -0.69
CA THR A 202 -18.24 10.20 -0.74
C THR A 202 -19.13 9.31 -1.60
N ILE A 203 -20.35 9.08 -1.14
CA ILE A 203 -21.44 8.41 -1.87
C ILE A 203 -22.61 9.40 -1.93
N ASN A 204 -23.18 9.56 -3.13
CA ASN A 204 -24.42 10.29 -3.35
C ASN A 204 -25.49 9.34 -3.89
#